data_AF-A0A349SBC6-F1
#
_entry.id   AF-A0A349SBC6-F1
#
_cell.length_a   1.000
_cell.length_b   1.000
_cell.length_c   1.000
_cell.angle_alpha   90.00
_cell.angle_beta   90.00
_cell.angle_gamma   90.00
#
_symmetry.space_group_name_H-M   'P 1'
#
loop_
_entity.id
_entity.type
_entity.pdbx_description
1 polymer ?
#
loop_
_entity_poly.entity_id
_entity_poly.type
_entity_poly.pdbx_seq_one_letter_code
_entity_poly.pdbx_strand_id
1 'polypeptide(L)' 'ERFTRTAYDTVEYAFTIDDPSTFTDRITAIVPMTKVAGQIYEYACHEGNYGMTNILRGMRAEERMAAEGESD' A
#
# COMPACT_ATOMS: atom_id res chain seq x y z
N GLU A 1 -3.85 10.87 -18.88
CA GLU A 1 -4.34 9.54 -18.48
C GLU A 1 -5.06 8.88 -19.64
N ARG A 2 -4.87 7.58 -19.89
CA ARG A 2 -5.55 6.82 -20.96
C ARG A 2 -5.79 5.37 -20.53
N PHE A 3 -7.00 4.88 -20.77
CA PHE A 3 -7.37 3.47 -20.61
C PHE A 3 -7.61 2.84 -21.98
N THR A 4 -6.97 1.71 -22.25
CA THR A 4 -7.11 0.97 -23.50
C THR A 4 -7.43 -0.49 -23.17
N ARG A 5 -8.59 -0.99 -23.61
CA ARG A 5 -8.89 -2.41 -23.51
C ARG A 5 -8.09 -3.17 -24.57
N THR A 6 -7.11 -3.98 -24.16
CA THR A 6 -6.21 -4.71 -25.06
C THR A 6 -6.64 -6.17 -25.25
N ALA A 7 -7.46 -6.70 -24.34
CA ALA A 7 -8.06 -8.03 -24.46
C ALA A 7 -9.45 -8.10 -23.78
N TYR A 8 -10.08 -9.27 -23.79
CA TYR A 8 -11.37 -9.45 -23.13
C TYR A 8 -11.32 -9.14 -21.63
N ASP A 9 -10.23 -9.50 -20.96
CA ASP A 9 -10.01 -9.41 -19.53
C ASP A 9 -8.88 -8.44 -19.15
N THR A 10 -8.26 -7.75 -20.11
CA THR A 10 -7.12 -6.85 -19.85
C THR A 10 -7.40 -5.42 -20.30
N VAL A 11 -7.06 -4.47 -19.43
CA VAL A 11 -7.03 -3.03 -19.70
C VAL A 11 -5.63 -2.52 -19.40
N GLU A 12 -5.02 -1.80 -20.35
CA GLU A 12 -3.82 -1.01 -20.10
C GLU A 12 -4.22 0.38 -19.63
N TYR A 13 -3.75 0.73 -18.45
CA TYR A 13 -3.86 2.08 -17.90
C TYR A 13 -2.51 2.80 -18.05
N ALA A 14 -2.45 3.84 -18.87
CA ALA A 14 -1.26 4.66 -19.07
C ALA A 14 -1.41 6.08 -18.50
N PHE A 15 -0.37 6.56 -17.81
CA PHE A 15 -0.28 7.93 -17.32
C PHE A 15 1.14 8.48 -17.41
N THR A 16 1.24 9.81 -17.46
CA THR A 16 2.50 10.53 -17.50
C THR A 16 2.60 11.44 -16.29
N ILE A 17 3.71 11.36 -15.58
CA ILE A 17 4.12 12.27 -14.52
C ILE A 17 4.94 13.37 -15.19
N ASP A 18 4.42 14.59 -15.16
CA ASP A 18 5.11 15.80 -15.62
C ASP A 18 5.41 16.69 -14.40
N ASP A 19 6.54 16.41 -13.77
CA ASP A 19 7.02 17.15 -12.60
C ASP A 19 8.53 17.47 -12.74
N PRO A 20 8.87 18.62 -13.35
CA PRO A 20 10.25 19.02 -13.57
C PRO A 20 10.95 19.49 -12.27
N SER A 21 10.22 19.70 -11.18
CA SER A 21 10.82 20.05 -9.89
C SER A 21 11.42 18.83 -9.18
N THR A 22 10.88 17.64 -9.47
CA THR A 22 11.32 16.36 -8.90
C THR A 22 12.17 15.56 -9.89
N PHE A 23 11.81 15.55 -11.18
CA PHE A 23 12.42 14.69 -12.20
C PHE A 23 13.04 15.48 -13.36
N THR A 24 14.11 14.93 -13.93
CA THR A 24 14.81 15.54 -15.07
C THR A 24 14.08 15.40 -16.40
N ASP A 25 13.12 14.49 -16.49
CA ASP A 25 12.28 14.26 -17.66
C ASP A 25 10.91 13.68 -17.23
N ARG A 26 9.95 13.70 -18.15
CA ARG A 26 8.63 13.10 -17.95
C ARG A 26 8.74 11.59 -17.83
N ILE A 27 8.03 11.04 -16.86
CA ILE A 27 7.95 9.59 -16.67
C ILE A 27 6.59 9.13 -17.17
N THR A 28 6.56 8.17 -18.09
CA THR A 28 5.31 7.52 -18.52
C THR A 28 5.26 6.10 -17.98
N ALA A 29 4.20 5.78 -17.26
CA ALA A 29 3.95 4.47 -16.69
C ALA A 29 2.76 3.80 -17.38
N ILE A 30 2.83 2.48 -17.51
CA ILE A 30 1.74 1.62 -17.99
C ILE A 30 1.47 0.59 -16.91
N VAL A 31 0.22 0.53 -16.47
CA VAL A 31 -0.29 -0.41 -15.47
C VAL A 31 -1.24 -1.38 -16.17
N PRO A 32 -0.83 -2.64 -16.40
CA PRO A 32 -1.74 -3.65 -16.91
C PRO A 32 -2.71 -4.06 -15.79
N MET A 33 -4.01 -3.93 -16.07
CA MET A 33 -5.09 -4.31 -15.17
C MET A 33 -5.81 -5.53 -15.73
N THR A 34 -5.85 -6.60 -14.95
CA THR A 34 -6.57 -7.83 -15.31
C THR A 34 -7.89 -7.92 -14.55
N LYS A 35 -8.94 -8.38 -15.22
CA LYS A 35 -10.24 -8.65 -14.63
C LYS A 35 -10.11 -9.77 -13.59
N VAL A 36 -10.57 -9.50 -12.37
CA VAL A 36 -10.60 -10.49 -11.28
C VAL A 36 -12.05 -10.87 -10.94
N ALA A 37 -12.26 -12.12 -10.56
CA ALA A 37 -13.53 -12.61 -10.05
C ALA A 37 -13.61 -12.36 -8.54
N GLY A 38 -13.75 -11.10 -8.13
CA GLY A 38 -13.82 -10.69 -6.73
C GLY A 38 -14.20 -9.22 -6.57
N GLN A 39 -14.57 -8.84 -5.34
CA GLN A 39 -14.81 -7.45 -5.00
C GLN A 39 -13.47 -6.70 -4.95
N ILE A 40 -13.37 -5.60 -5.69
CA ILE A 40 -12.26 -4.66 -5.53
C ILE A 40 -12.63 -3.73 -4.38
N TYR A 41 -11.79 -3.71 -3.34
CA TYR A 41 -11.91 -2.78 -2.23
C TYR A 41 -11.05 -1.55 -2.51
N GLU A 42 -11.49 -0.39 -2.04
CA GLU A 42 -10.69 0.83 -2.11
C GLU A 42 -9.40 0.63 -1.28
N TYR A 43 -8.26 1.10 -1.77
CA TYR A 43 -6.99 1.00 -1.05
C TYR A 43 -7.06 1.63 0.35
N ALA A 44 -7.88 2.68 0.52
CA ALA A 44 -8.12 3.35 1.80
C ALA A 44 -8.94 2.51 2.79
N CYS A 45 -9.59 1.42 2.36
CA CYS A 45 -10.19 0.44 3.26
C CYS A 45 -9.07 -0.37 3.94
N HIS A 46 -8.45 0.23 4.96
CA HIS A 46 -7.51 -0.41 5.86
C HIS A 46 -8.22 -1.25 6.93
N GLU A 47 -9.21 -2.05 6.51
CA GLU A 47 -9.85 -3.01 7.40
C GLU A 47 -8.79 -4.02 7.87
N GLY A 48 -8.46 -3.96 9.16
CA GLY A 48 -7.42 -4.80 9.76
C GLY A 48 -6.01 -4.21 9.83
N ASN A 49 -5.82 -2.90 9.63
CA ASN A 49 -4.52 -2.27 9.96
C ASN A 49 -4.31 -2.19 11.48
N TYR A 50 -3.82 -3.28 12.05
CA TYR A 50 -3.45 -3.39 13.47
C TYR A 50 -2.00 -3.00 13.74
N GLY A 51 -1.30 -2.40 12.77
CA GLY A 51 0.13 -2.08 12.89
C GLY A 51 0.44 -1.28 14.14
N MET A 52 -0.26 -0.16 14.34
CA MET A 52 -0.08 0.69 15.52
C MET A 52 -0.42 -0.05 16.82
N THR A 53 -1.55 -0.76 16.86
CA THR A 53 -1.96 -1.52 18.05
C THR A 53 -0.93 -2.59 18.42
N ASN A 54 -0.39 -3.30 17.44
CA ASN A 54 0.60 -4.35 17.67
C ASN A 54 1.95 -3.79 18.12
N ILE A 55 2.40 -2.65 17.56
CA ILE A 55 3.61 -1.95 18.00
C ILE A 55 3.48 -1.57 19.48
N LEU A 56 2.37 -0.93 19.86
CA LEU A 56 2.15 -0.54 21.26
C LEU A 56 2.06 -1.75 22.19
N ARG A 57 1.41 -2.84 21.77
CA ARG A 57 1.36 -4.09 22.55
C ARG A 57 2.73 -4.72 22.76
N GLY A 58 3.61 -4.68 21.75
CA GLY A 58 5.00 -5.11 21.86
C GLY A 58 5.76 -4.34 22.93
N MET A 59 5.74 -3.00 22.86
CA MET A 59 6.39 -2.15 23.87
C MET A 59 5.87 -2.40 25.29
N ARG A 60 4.55 -2.57 25.45
CA ARG A 60 3.98 -2.90 26.77
C ARG A 60 4.41 -4.26 27.31
N ALA A 61 4.74 -5.21 26.44
CA ALA A 61 5.28 -6.50 26.87
C ALA A 61 6.73 -6.33 27.35
N GLU A 62 7.54 -5.56 26.62
CA GLU A 62 8.92 -5.23 27.02
C GLU A 62 8.97 -4.50 28.37
N GLU A 63 8.10 -3.51 28.58
CA GLU A 63 7.99 -2.80 29.86
C GLU A 63 7.67 -3.74 31.03
N ARG A 64 6.76 -4.71 30.83
CA ARG A 64 6.42 -5.69 31.88
C ARG A 64 7.60 -6.60 32.22
N MET A 65 8.29 -7.12 31.20
CA MET A 65 9.45 -7.99 31.41
C MET A 65 10.58 -7.25 32.14
N ALA A 66 10.79 -5.96 31.83
CA ALA A 66 11.76 -5.13 32.53
C ALA A 66 11.39 -4.93 34.01
N ALA A 67 10.13 -4.60 34.31
CA ALA A 67 9.66 -4.39 35.68
C ALA A 67 9.70 -5.68 36.54
N GLU A 68 9.41 -6.84 35.95
CA GLU A 68 9.50 -8.13 36.64
C GLU A 68 10.96 -8.50 36.97
N GLY A 69 11.90 -8.25 36.06
CA GLY A 69 13.33 -8.50 36.28
C GLY A 69 14.02 -7.53 37.24
N GLU A 70 13.43 -6.37 37.51
CA GLU A 70 13.89 -5.40 38.52
C GLU A 70 13.42 -5.72 39.95
N SER A 71 12.49 -6.67 40.09
CA SER A 71 11.85 -7.06 41.35
C SER A 71 12.48 -8.28 42.05
N ASP A 72 13.58 -8.80 41.49
CA ASP A 72 14.42 -9.91 41.99
C ASP A 72 15.78 -9.38 42.49
#